data_AF-A0A820B9X0-F1
#
_entry.id   AF-A0A820B9X0-F1
#
_cell.length_a   1.000
_cell.length_b   1.000
_cell.length_c   1.000
_cell.angle_alpha   90.00
_cell.angle_beta   90.00
_cell.angle_gamma   90.00
#
_symmetry.space_group_name_H-M   'P 1'
#
loop_
_entity.id
_entity.type
_entity.pdbx_description
1 polymer ?
#
loop_
_entity_poly.entity_id
_entity_poly.type
_entity_poly.pdbx_seq_one_letter_code
_entity_poly.pdbx_strand_id
1 'polypeptide(L)'
;MLFEGSLSKWTNVIRGWQYRFFVLDPAQGMLMYYTSKENMAKGEQRGVVLLKDAHLGIDSEDDSTFTIRSNGKTFHFQARDAEERQKWISNLEDAICLNTVNTDNLSLSNTAVFQHKIAETDGYLQILIDQVKELEQISSQIQDTKEQEAYNRVVLSAKRVIEAVKYSILSLQLAK
;
A
#
# COMPACT_ATOMS: atom_id res chain seq x y z
N MET A 1 -9.07 -14.87 -14.72
CA MET A 1 -7.96 -15.49 -15.46
C MET A 1 -6.97 -14.40 -15.81
N LEU A 2 -5.68 -14.72 -15.93
CA LEU A 2 -4.68 -13.76 -16.41
C LEU A 2 -4.92 -13.50 -17.91
N PHE A 3 -4.79 -12.24 -18.34
CA PHE A 3 -4.85 -11.87 -19.76
C PHE A 3 -3.44 -11.57 -20.26
N GLU A 4 -3.01 -12.20 -21.35
CA GLU A 4 -1.65 -12.07 -21.86
C GLU A 4 -1.61 -11.84 -23.35
N GLY A 5 -0.57 -11.14 -23.83
CA GLY A 5 -0.40 -10.85 -25.25
C GLY A 5 0.77 -9.91 -25.52
N SER A 6 1.04 -9.66 -26.80
CA SER A 6 2.13 -8.79 -27.21
C SER A 6 1.61 -7.40 -27.55
N LEU A 7 2.29 -6.36 -27.09
CA LEU A 7 2.03 -4.98 -27.48
C LEU A 7 3.35 -4.30 -27.85
N SER A 8 3.26 -3.31 -28.74
CA SER A 8 4.34 -2.37 -28.96
C SER A 8 4.27 -1.30 -27.88
N LYS A 9 5.37 -1.10 -27.15
CA LYS A 9 5.48 -0.09 -26.10
C LYS A 9 6.48 0.98 -26.50
N TRP A 10 6.09 2.25 -26.37
CA TRP A 10 7.04 3.35 -26.54
C TRP A 10 8.09 3.36 -25.42
N THR A 11 9.36 3.50 -25.80
CA THR A 11 10.50 3.48 -24.86
C THR A 11 11.16 4.84 -24.72
N ASN A 12 11.74 5.38 -25.78
CA ASN A 12 12.31 6.73 -25.85
C ASN A 12 12.48 7.15 -27.32
N VAL A 13 12.90 8.38 -27.58
CA VAL A 13 13.10 8.92 -28.94
C VAL A 13 14.17 8.16 -29.76
N ILE A 14 15.08 7.44 -29.10
CA ILE A 14 16.17 6.71 -29.78
C ILE A 14 15.70 5.32 -30.21
N ARG A 15 15.01 4.59 -29.32
CA ARG A 15 14.58 3.20 -29.53
C ARG A 15 13.14 3.08 -30.02
N GLY A 16 12.34 4.14 -29.89
CA GLY A 16 10.96 4.21 -30.35
C GLY A 16 10.06 3.14 -29.74
N TRP A 17 9.18 2.60 -30.59
CA TRP A 17 8.28 1.49 -30.31
C TRP A 17 9.04 0.17 -30.23
N GLN A 18 8.76 -0.63 -29.19
CA GLN A 18 9.41 -1.91 -28.96
C GLN A 18 8.37 -2.96 -28.60
N TYR A 19 8.41 -4.10 -29.29
CA TYR A 19 7.58 -5.24 -28.92
C TYR A 19 7.95 -5.76 -27.53
N ARG A 20 6.92 -5.96 -26.71
CA ARG A 20 7.01 -6.51 -25.37
C ARG A 20 5.86 -7.48 -25.14
N PHE A 21 6.12 -8.51 -24.35
CA PHE A 21 5.09 -9.44 -23.91
C PHE A 21 4.51 -8.95 -22.59
N PHE A 22 3.19 -8.88 -22.50
CA PHE A 22 2.45 -8.34 -21.37
C PHE A 22 1.61 -9.43 -20.72
N VAL A 23 1.53 -9.36 -19.40
CA VAL A 23 0.66 -10.20 -18.57
C VAL A 23 -0.09 -9.29 -17.61
N LEU A 24 -1.41 -9.30 -17.71
CA LEU A 24 -2.33 -8.61 -16.84
C LEU A 24 -2.78 -9.57 -15.74
N ASP A 25 -2.56 -9.16 -14.50
CA ASP A 25 -3.17 -9.73 -13.30
C ASP A 25 -4.28 -8.79 -12.79
N PRO A 26 -5.56 -9.09 -13.08
CA PRO A 26 -6.66 -8.28 -12.61
C PRO A 26 -6.83 -8.30 -11.09
N ALA A 27 -6.49 -9.41 -10.43
CA ALA A 27 -6.68 -9.55 -8.98
C ALA A 27 -5.68 -8.70 -8.19
N GLN A 28 -4.47 -8.55 -8.73
CA GLN A 28 -3.43 -7.70 -8.14
C GLN A 28 -3.43 -6.27 -8.70
N GLY A 29 -4.18 -6.00 -9.77
CA GLY A 29 -4.18 -4.71 -10.46
C GLY A 29 -2.81 -4.39 -11.07
N MET A 30 -2.14 -5.39 -11.64
CA MET A 30 -0.78 -5.25 -12.18
C MET A 30 -0.72 -5.63 -13.65
N LEU A 31 -0.13 -4.77 -14.46
CA LEU A 31 0.25 -5.07 -15.84
C LEU A 31 1.77 -5.23 -15.91
N MET A 32 2.23 -6.47 -15.93
CA MET A 32 3.65 -6.83 -16.01
C MET A 32 4.10 -6.93 -17.47
N TYR A 33 5.35 -6.59 -17.74
CA TYR A 33 5.90 -6.75 -19.08
C TYR A 33 7.33 -7.29 -19.11
N TYR A 34 7.60 -7.99 -20.21
CA TYR A 34 8.82 -8.75 -20.45
C TYR A 34 9.36 -8.37 -21.83
N THR A 35 10.66 -8.53 -22.01
CA THR A 35 11.31 -8.37 -23.33
C THR A 35 10.82 -9.39 -24.35
N SER A 36 10.40 -10.58 -23.90
CA SER A 36 9.86 -11.66 -24.73
C SER A 36 9.01 -12.63 -23.89
N LYS A 37 8.24 -13.51 -24.55
CA LYS A 37 7.51 -14.59 -23.88
C LYS A 37 8.45 -15.63 -23.23
N GLU A 38 9.63 -15.83 -23.81
CA GLU A 38 10.67 -16.70 -23.22
C GLU A 38 11.19 -16.13 -21.89
N ASN A 39 11.43 -14.82 -21.83
CA ASN A 39 11.84 -14.15 -20.59
C ASN A 39 10.75 -14.20 -19.52
N MET A 40 9.48 -14.16 -19.92
CA MET A 40 8.36 -14.41 -19.00
C MET A 40 8.43 -15.83 -18.40
N ALA A 41 8.66 -16.86 -19.22
CA ALA A 41 8.80 -18.24 -18.74
C ALA A 41 9.99 -18.44 -17.79
N LYS A 42 11.04 -17.62 -17.94
CA LYS A 42 12.21 -17.57 -17.03
C LYS A 42 11.98 -16.69 -15.80
N GLY A 43 10.86 -15.97 -15.70
CA GLY A 43 10.55 -15.03 -14.61
C GLY A 43 11.33 -13.70 -14.68
N GLU A 44 11.96 -13.38 -15.80
CA GLU A 44 12.77 -12.17 -15.98
C GLU A 44 11.91 -10.93 -16.28
N GLN A 45 11.16 -10.47 -15.27
CA GLN A 45 10.29 -9.31 -15.38
C GLN A 45 11.09 -8.03 -15.66
N ARG A 46 10.71 -7.31 -16.73
CA ARG A 46 11.38 -6.06 -17.10
C ARG A 46 10.81 -4.85 -16.37
N GLY A 47 9.51 -4.87 -16.07
CA GLY A 47 8.81 -3.83 -15.34
C GLY A 47 7.35 -4.16 -15.11
N VAL A 48 6.68 -3.32 -14.32
CA VAL A 48 5.26 -3.42 -13.97
C VAL A 48 4.61 -2.04 -14.03
N VAL A 49 3.35 -2.00 -14.46
CA VAL A 49 2.47 -0.84 -14.37
C VAL A 49 1.39 -1.16 -13.36
N LEU A 50 1.29 -0.36 -12.31
CA LEU A 50 0.23 -0.47 -11.32
C LEU A 50 -1.05 0.15 -11.89
N LEU A 51 -2.13 -0.62 -11.91
CA LEU A 51 -3.42 -0.21 -12.47
C LEU A 51 -4.34 0.43 -11.43
N LYS A 52 -4.00 0.35 -10.15
CA LYS A 52 -4.70 1.10 -9.11
C LYS A 52 -4.66 2.60 -9.45
N ASP A 53 -5.84 3.21 -9.53
CA ASP A 53 -6.06 4.62 -9.89
C ASP A 53 -5.49 5.01 -11.27
N ALA A 54 -5.24 4.03 -12.13
CA ALA A 54 -4.76 4.27 -13.48
C ALA A 54 -5.89 4.76 -14.39
N HIS A 55 -5.55 5.61 -15.36
CA HIS A 55 -6.49 6.14 -16.33
C HIS A 55 -6.08 5.70 -17.74
N LEU A 56 -7.02 5.12 -18.48
CA LEU A 56 -6.83 4.79 -19.89
C LEU A 56 -7.12 6.02 -20.74
N GLY A 57 -6.35 6.21 -21.80
CA GLY A 57 -6.57 7.23 -22.82
C GLY A 57 -6.60 6.59 -24.20
N ILE A 58 -7.68 6.80 -24.94
CA ILE A 58 -7.88 6.30 -26.30
C ILE A 58 -7.85 7.51 -27.23
N ASP A 59 -7.10 7.40 -28.32
CA ASP A 59 -7.09 8.40 -29.38
C ASP A 59 -8.15 8.03 -30.43
N SER A 60 -8.92 9.02 -30.91
CA SER A 60 -9.94 8.84 -31.94
C SER A 60 -9.37 8.80 -33.36
N GLU A 61 -8.13 9.26 -33.56
CA GLU A 61 -7.50 9.31 -34.87
C GLU A 61 -6.74 8.03 -35.25
N ASP A 62 -6.33 7.22 -34.26
CA ASP A 62 -5.59 5.98 -34.46
C ASP A 62 -6.27 4.80 -33.76
N ASP A 63 -6.74 3.87 -34.58
CA ASP A 63 -7.48 2.69 -34.12
C ASP A 63 -6.62 1.61 -33.45
N SER A 64 -5.31 1.78 -33.39
CA SER A 64 -4.38 0.79 -32.84
C SER A 64 -3.70 1.22 -31.54
N THR A 65 -3.70 2.50 -31.19
CA THR A 65 -2.96 3.01 -30.03
C THR A 65 -3.85 3.32 -28.83
N PHE A 66 -3.24 3.26 -27.66
CA PHE A 66 -3.82 3.68 -26.40
C PHE A 66 -2.73 4.04 -25.38
N THR A 67 -3.13 4.70 -24.30
CA THR A 67 -2.25 5.10 -23.23
C THR A 67 -2.76 4.65 -21.87
N ILE A 68 -1.83 4.39 -20.95
CA ILE A 68 -2.13 4.18 -19.53
C ILE A 68 -1.39 5.25 -18.74
N ARG A 69 -2.13 6.05 -17.98
CA ARG A 69 -1.57 7.02 -17.04
C ARG A 69 -1.65 6.44 -15.63
N SER A 70 -0.51 6.26 -14.98
CA SER A 70 -0.41 5.71 -13.63
C SER A 70 0.74 6.37 -12.88
N ASN A 71 0.52 6.77 -11.62
CA ASN A 71 1.52 7.38 -10.74
C ASN A 71 2.31 8.54 -11.39
N GLY A 72 1.60 9.43 -12.11
CA GLY A 72 2.21 10.57 -12.80
C GLY A 72 3.03 10.21 -14.05
N LYS A 73 3.01 8.95 -14.50
CA LYS A 73 3.69 8.50 -15.73
C LYS A 73 2.66 8.11 -16.79
N THR A 74 2.94 8.46 -18.04
CA THR A 74 2.15 8.05 -19.21
C THR A 74 2.90 6.97 -19.98
N PHE A 75 2.25 5.83 -20.17
CA PHE A 75 2.75 4.73 -20.98
C PHE A 75 1.96 4.68 -22.28
N HIS A 76 2.66 4.66 -23.41
CA HIS A 76 2.04 4.56 -24.74
C HIS A 76 2.18 3.13 -25.26
N PHE A 77 1.08 2.61 -25.77
CA PHE A 77 0.94 1.26 -26.30
C PHE A 77 0.31 1.28 -27.69
N GLN A 78 0.69 0.30 -28.50
CA GLN A 78 0.13 0.04 -29.81
C GLN A 78 -0.16 -1.46 -29.93
N ALA A 79 -1.41 -1.78 -30.22
CA ALA A 79 -1.87 -3.12 -30.57
C ALA A 79 -1.69 -3.40 -32.06
N ARG A 80 -1.86 -4.65 -32.49
CA ARG A 80 -1.80 -5.05 -33.90
C ARG A 80 -2.93 -4.44 -34.73
N ASP A 81 -4.12 -4.37 -34.14
CA ASP A 81 -5.35 -3.91 -34.77
C ASP A 81 -6.35 -3.38 -33.74
N ALA A 82 -7.46 -2.83 -34.24
CA ALA A 82 -8.52 -2.25 -33.42
C ALA A 82 -9.21 -3.28 -32.50
N GLU A 83 -9.31 -4.53 -32.95
CA GLU A 83 -9.95 -5.59 -32.17
C GLU A 83 -9.07 -5.98 -30.97
N GLU A 84 -7.76 -6.17 -31.20
CA GLU A 84 -6.80 -6.43 -30.13
C GLU A 84 -6.70 -5.25 -29.18
N ARG A 85 -6.69 -4.00 -29.69
CA ARG A 85 -6.77 -2.80 -28.84
C ARG A 85 -7.98 -2.86 -27.92
N GLN A 86 -9.17 -3.12 -28.46
CA GLN A 86 -10.39 -3.13 -27.68
C GLN A 86 -10.38 -4.24 -26.62
N LYS A 87 -9.83 -5.42 -26.93
CA LYS A 87 -9.64 -6.51 -25.96
C LYS A 87 -8.75 -6.07 -24.80
N TRP A 88 -7.62 -5.43 -25.09
CA TRP A 88 -6.73 -4.89 -24.05
C TRP A 88 -7.42 -3.84 -23.19
N ILE A 89 -8.08 -2.86 -23.81
CA ILE A 89 -8.79 -1.81 -23.10
C ILE A 89 -9.84 -2.41 -22.15
N SER A 90 -10.73 -3.27 -22.65
CA SER A 90 -11.79 -3.87 -21.84
C SER A 90 -11.23 -4.62 -20.63
N ASN A 91 -10.20 -5.45 -20.81
CA ASN A 91 -9.61 -6.18 -19.68
C ASN A 91 -8.89 -5.25 -18.69
N LEU A 92 -8.26 -4.18 -19.17
CA LEU A 92 -7.61 -3.19 -18.31
C LEU A 92 -8.63 -2.37 -17.52
N GLU A 93 -9.75 -1.96 -18.14
CA GLU A 93 -10.84 -1.26 -17.46
C GLU A 93 -11.44 -2.11 -16.34
N ASP A 94 -11.72 -3.39 -16.62
CA ASP A 94 -12.22 -4.35 -15.63
C ASP A 94 -11.25 -4.49 -14.45
N ALA A 95 -9.94 -4.59 -14.73
CA ALA A 95 -8.91 -4.66 -13.71
C ALA A 95 -8.82 -3.38 -12.87
N ILE A 96 -8.87 -2.20 -13.49
CA ILE A 96 -8.85 -0.91 -12.78
C ILE A 96 -10.08 -0.81 -11.87
N CYS A 97 -11.27 -1.07 -12.40
CA CYS A 97 -12.54 -1.01 -11.67
C CYS A 97 -12.53 -1.94 -10.45
N LEU A 98 -12.11 -3.19 -10.62
CA LEU A 98 -12.02 -4.16 -9.53
C LEU A 98 -11.12 -3.67 -8.39
N ASN A 99 -9.98 -3.06 -8.72
CA ASN A 99 -9.01 -2.60 -7.73
C ASN A 99 -9.39 -1.27 -7.09
N THR A 100 -10.14 -0.40 -7.77
CA THR A 100 -10.74 0.80 -7.17
C THR A 100 -11.81 0.40 -6.13
N VAL A 101 -12.76 -0.46 -6.49
CA VAL A 101 -13.84 -0.91 -5.58
C VAL A 101 -13.31 -1.71 -4.39
N ASN A 102 -12.31 -2.57 -4.60
CA ASN A 102 -11.67 -3.30 -3.51
C ASN A 102 -10.87 -2.38 -2.58
N THR A 103 -10.24 -1.32 -3.11
CA THR A 103 -9.47 -0.37 -2.29
C THR A 103 -10.37 0.35 -1.29
N ASP A 104 -11.57 0.78 -1.66
CA ASP A 104 -12.46 1.47 -0.73
C ASP A 104 -12.88 0.57 0.44
N ASN A 105 -13.21 -0.70 0.15
CA ASN A 105 -13.57 -1.68 1.18
C ASN A 105 -12.37 -2.11 2.04
N LEU A 106 -11.18 -2.31 1.45
CA LEU A 106 -9.97 -2.65 2.20
C LEU A 106 -9.44 -1.47 3.02
N SER A 107 -9.55 -0.25 2.50
CA SER A 107 -9.23 1.00 3.18
C SER A 107 -10.12 1.19 4.41
N LEU A 108 -11.44 1.09 4.24
CA LEU A 108 -12.41 1.15 5.35
C LEU A 108 -12.13 0.08 6.40
N SER A 109 -11.84 -1.15 5.98
CA SER A 109 -11.48 -2.26 6.88
C SER A 109 -10.17 -1.99 7.63
N ASN A 110 -9.11 -1.56 6.94
CA ASN A 110 -7.83 -1.23 7.57
C ASN A 110 -7.94 -0.04 8.52
N THR A 111 -8.73 0.98 8.19
CA THR A 111 -9.02 2.10 9.09
C THR A 111 -9.78 1.60 10.32
N ALA A 112 -10.80 0.76 10.16
CA ALA A 112 -11.55 0.21 11.29
C ALA A 112 -10.66 -0.65 12.22
N VAL A 113 -9.82 -1.52 11.64
CA VAL A 113 -8.84 -2.32 12.38
C VAL A 113 -7.80 -1.43 13.09
N PHE A 114 -7.34 -0.37 12.43
CA PHE A 114 -6.41 0.58 13.03
C PHE A 114 -7.06 1.35 14.20
N GLN A 115 -8.30 1.79 14.07
CA GLN A 115 -9.05 2.42 15.16
C GLN A 115 -9.27 1.47 16.34
N HIS A 116 -9.58 0.19 16.07
CA HIS A 116 -9.70 -0.83 17.11
C HIS A 116 -8.38 -1.01 17.88
N LYS A 117 -7.24 -1.09 17.17
CA LYS A 117 -5.91 -1.20 17.81
C LYS A 117 -5.54 0.04 18.62
N ILE A 118 -5.94 1.24 18.19
CA ILE A 118 -5.76 2.47 18.99
C ILE A 118 -6.55 2.36 20.29
N ALA A 119 -7.83 1.99 20.23
CA ALA A 119 -8.68 1.85 21.42
C ALA A 119 -8.16 0.76 22.39
N GLU A 120 -7.63 -0.35 21.85
CA GLU A 120 -6.99 -1.40 22.64
C GLU A 120 -5.73 -0.87 23.36
N THR A 121 -4.91 -0.08 22.66
CA THR A 121 -3.69 0.54 23.22
C THR A 121 -4.04 1.56 24.32
N ASP A 122 -5.12 2.33 24.16
CA ASP A 122 -5.66 3.21 25.20
C ASP A 122 -6.05 2.41 26.45
N GLY A 123 -6.66 1.22 26.27
CA GLY A 123 -6.97 0.30 27.36
C GLY A 123 -5.72 -0.18 28.11
N TYR A 124 -4.69 -0.63 27.39
CA TYR A 124 -3.42 -1.04 28.01
C TYR A 124 -2.72 0.11 28.72
N LEU A 125 -2.75 1.33 28.15
CA LEU A 125 -2.18 2.52 28.77
C LEU A 125 -2.86 2.82 30.11
N GLN A 126 -4.19 2.68 30.18
CA GLN A 126 -4.94 2.90 31.42
C GLN A 126 -4.53 1.90 32.51
N ILE A 127 -4.38 0.62 32.17
CA ILE A 127 -3.90 -0.42 33.11
C ILE A 127 -2.51 -0.06 33.64
N LEU A 128 -1.58 0.34 32.77
CA LEU A 128 -0.23 0.75 33.16
C LEU A 128 -0.25 1.96 34.10
N ILE A 129 -1.10 2.95 33.83
CA ILE A 129 -1.27 4.12 34.69
C ILE A 129 -1.73 3.69 36.09
N ASP A 130 -2.70 2.78 36.18
CA ASP A 130 -3.25 2.35 37.46
C ASP A 130 -2.24 1.49 38.25
N GLN A 131 -1.47 0.63 37.58
CA GLN A 131 -0.36 -0.10 38.19
C GLN A 131 0.74 0.83 38.72
N VAL A 132 1.08 1.90 37.98
CA VAL A 132 2.08 2.88 38.45
C VAL A 132 1.58 3.63 39.69
N LYS A 133 0.29 3.99 39.74
CA LYS A 133 -0.31 4.61 40.95
C LYS A 133 -0.25 3.67 42.15
N GLU A 134 -0.50 2.39 41.95
CA GLU A 134 -0.40 1.39 43.01
C GLU A 134 1.04 1.25 43.52
N LEU A 135 2.02 1.20 42.61
CA LEU A 135 3.45 1.18 42.95
C LEU A 135 3.89 2.45 43.71
N GLU A 136 3.35 3.62 43.38
CA GLU A 136 3.59 4.87 44.13
C GLU A 136 3.04 4.80 45.55
N GLN A 137 1.84 4.24 45.71
CA GLN A 137 1.22 4.07 47.01
C GLN A 137 2.03 3.09 47.87
N ILE A 138 2.52 1.99 47.29
CA ILE A 138 3.41 1.03 47.98
C ILE A 138 4.74 1.71 48.34
N SER A 139 5.37 2.45 47.42
CA SER A 139 6.62 3.16 47.67
C SER A 139 6.54 4.17 48.82
N SER A 140 5.37 4.77 49.04
CA SER A 140 5.12 5.70 50.15
C SER A 140 5.06 5.02 51.53
N GLN A 141 4.86 3.70 51.57
CA GLN A 141 4.75 2.90 52.80
C GLN A 141 6.05 2.20 53.21
N ILE A 142 7.08 2.22 52.35
CA ILE A 142 8.37 1.57 52.61
C ILE A 142 9.23 2.43 53.54
N GLN A 143 9.75 1.82 54.62
CA GLN A 143 10.65 2.47 55.59
C GLN A 143 12.13 2.33 55.26
N ASP A 144 12.51 1.35 54.41
CA ASP A 144 13.90 1.18 53.96
C ASP A 144 14.23 2.15 52.82
N THR A 145 15.22 3.02 53.07
CA THR A 145 15.64 4.08 52.16
C THR A 145 16.20 3.55 50.85
N LYS A 146 16.89 2.39 50.85
CA LYS A 146 17.46 1.81 49.62
C LYS A 146 16.40 1.18 48.72
N GLU A 147 15.42 0.53 49.33
CA GLU A 147 14.31 -0.11 48.61
C GLU A 147 13.34 0.94 48.05
N GLN A 148 13.10 2.02 48.82
CA GLN A 148 12.32 3.17 48.37
C GLN A 148 12.96 3.89 47.17
N GLU A 149 14.29 4.09 47.18
CA GLU A 149 15.01 4.67 46.02
C GLU A 149 14.94 3.79 44.77
N ALA A 150 14.96 2.46 44.91
CA ALA A 150 14.80 1.54 43.79
C ALA A 150 13.39 1.64 43.17
N TYR A 151 12.36 1.69 44.01
CA TYR A 151 10.97 1.89 43.59
C TYR A 151 10.77 3.21 42.85
N ASN A 152 11.32 4.30 43.39
CA ASN A 152 11.23 5.62 42.78
C ASN A 152 11.86 5.67 41.37
N ARG A 153 12.97 4.95 41.15
CA ARG A 153 13.58 4.83 39.81
C ARG A 153 12.67 4.09 38.82
N VAL A 154 12.02 3.01 39.26
CA VAL A 154 11.10 2.22 38.43
C VAL A 154 9.86 3.05 38.07
N VAL A 155 9.26 3.74 39.05
CA VAL A 155 8.12 4.64 38.84
C VAL A 155 8.47 5.76 37.85
N LEU A 156 9.64 6.40 38.00
CA LEU A 156 10.07 7.47 37.09
C LEU A 156 10.22 6.96 35.65
N SER A 157 10.81 5.77 35.47
CA SER A 157 10.95 5.15 34.15
C SER A 157 9.58 4.84 33.54
N ALA A 158 8.68 4.25 34.33
CA ALA A 158 7.32 3.91 33.88
C ALA A 158 6.51 5.15 33.47
N LYS A 159 6.62 6.26 34.22
CA LYS A 159 5.98 7.53 33.85
C LYS A 159 6.45 8.07 32.51
N ARG A 160 7.75 7.97 32.20
CA ARG A 160 8.30 8.40 30.91
C ARG A 160 7.77 7.54 29.76
N VAL A 161 7.60 6.24 29.99
CA VAL A 161 7.00 5.32 29.01
C VAL A 161 5.52 5.68 28.78
N ILE A 162 4.76 5.94 29.85
CA ILE A 162 3.36 6.38 29.77
C ILE A 162 3.22 7.64 28.92
N GLU A 163 4.06 8.66 29.16
CA GLU A 163 4.03 9.88 28.36
C GLU A 163 4.35 9.61 26.88
N ALA A 164 5.40 8.84 26.60
CA ALA A 164 5.78 8.51 25.23
C ALA A 164 4.68 7.77 24.47
N VAL A 165 4.00 6.82 25.13
CA VAL A 165 2.88 6.08 24.54
C VAL A 165 1.68 7.02 24.32
N LYS A 166 1.36 7.88 25.28
CA LYS A 166 0.27 8.87 25.16
C LYS A 166 0.48 9.83 23.98
N TYR A 167 1.69 10.37 23.83
CA TYR A 167 2.04 11.24 22.69
C TYR A 167 1.95 10.51 21.35
N SER A 168 2.36 9.23 21.33
CA SER A 168 2.30 8.39 20.14
C SER A 168 0.85 8.14 19.71
N ILE A 169 -0.05 7.84 20.66
CA ILE A 169 -1.49 7.67 20.38
C ILE A 169 -2.10 8.97 19.84
N LEU A 170 -1.84 10.11 20.49
CA LEU A 170 -2.33 11.42 20.03
C LEU A 170 -1.85 11.75 18.62
N SER A 171 -0.58 11.47 18.32
CA SER A 171 -0.01 11.71 16.98
C SER A 171 -0.67 10.82 15.93
N LEU A 172 -0.94 9.55 16.27
CA LEU A 172 -1.63 8.60 15.39
C LEU A 172 -3.11 8.95 15.17
N GLN A 173 -3.77 9.56 16.16
CA GLN A 173 -5.15 10.03 16.04
C GLN A 173 -5.27 11.31 15.20
N LEU A 174 -4.26 12.19 15.23
CA LEU A 174 -4.21 13.44 14.47
C LEU A 174 -3.77 13.27 13.01
N ALA A 175 -3.11 12.15 12.66
CA ALA A 175 -2.66 11.85 11.30
C ALA A 175 -3.80 11.38 10.35
N LYS A 176 -5.07 11.62 10.72
CA LYS A 176 -6.27 11.27 9.95
C LYS A 176 -6.63 12.33 8.92
#